data_AF-A7GM23-F1
#
_entry.id   AF-A7GM23-F1
#
_cell.length_a   1.000
_cell.length_b   1.000
_cell.length_c   1.000
_cell.angle_alpha   90.00
_cell.angle_beta   90.00
_cell.angle_gamma   90.00
#
_symmetry.space_group_name_H-M   'P 1'
#
loop_
_entity.id
_entity.type
_entity.pdbx_description
1 polymer ?
#
loop_
_entity_poly.entity_id
_entity_poly.type
_entity_poly.pdbx_seq_one_letter_code
_entity_poly.pdbx_strand_id
1 'polypeptide(L)'
;MKKFAGNILKEITNSTSITDICSREVCQLISPVMDPIVFPEFYLFSSTNHKESAIFLLILVGSIIGVGLVLEEIVKRILLNYNSNNRVIFKKMFEYVVTACIFFYFFKAVIYFVMMKRG
;
A
#
# COMPACT_ATOMS: atom_id res chain seq x y z
N MET A 1 4.22 21.82 18.11
CA MET A 1 3.48 20.83 17.29
C MET A 1 4.19 20.44 15.98
N LYS A 2 4.70 21.36 15.14
CA LYS A 2 5.43 21.00 13.90
C LYS A 2 6.62 20.04 14.10
N LYS A 3 7.41 20.19 15.17
CA LYS A 3 8.54 19.28 15.51
C LYS A 3 8.08 17.88 15.89
N PHE A 4 6.97 17.74 16.61
CA PHE A 4 6.46 16.45 17.07
C PHE A 4 5.91 15.62 15.90
N ALA A 5 5.11 16.25 15.04
CA ALA A 5 4.62 15.62 13.81
C ALA A 5 5.78 15.24 12.85
N GLY A 6 6.84 16.05 12.78
CA GLY A 6 8.03 15.75 12.00
C GLY A 6 8.82 14.55 12.51
N ASN A 7 8.92 14.38 13.84
CA ASN A 7 9.63 13.26 14.44
C ASN A 7 8.88 11.92 14.25
N ILE A 8 7.56 11.92 14.43
CA ILE A 8 6.71 10.74 14.17
C ILE A 8 6.78 10.34 12.69
N LEU A 9 6.72 11.32 11.77
CA LEU A 9 6.85 11.03 10.34
C LEU A 9 8.21 10.39 10.02
N LYS A 10 9.30 10.90 10.62
CA LYS A 10 10.64 10.34 10.45
C LYS A 10 10.73 8.91 10.98
N GLU A 11 10.14 8.64 12.13
CA GLU A 11 10.14 7.30 12.75
C GLU A 11 9.39 6.28 11.87
N ILE A 12 8.22 6.65 11.33
CA ILE A 12 7.42 5.79 10.43
C ILE A 12 8.10 5.57 9.07
N THR A 13 8.93 6.52 8.62
CA THR A 13 9.58 6.42 7.30
C THR A 13 10.95 5.76 7.38
N ASN A 14 11.58 5.79 8.55
CA ASN A 14 12.83 5.08 8.83
C ASN A 14 12.59 3.64 9.28
N SER A 15 11.38 3.28 9.70
CA SER A 15 11.03 1.88 9.91
C SER A 15 10.99 1.16 8.57
N THR A 16 11.73 0.05 8.51
CA THR A 16 11.82 -0.82 7.33
C THR A 16 11.10 -2.14 7.54
N SER A 17 10.63 -2.36 8.78
CA SER A 17 9.88 -3.52 9.21
C SER A 17 8.83 -3.13 10.25
N ILE A 18 7.75 -3.88 10.32
CA ILE A 18 6.75 -3.79 11.39
C ILE A 18 7.37 -4.19 12.74
N THR A 19 8.44 -5.00 12.75
CA THR A 19 9.18 -5.31 13.98
C THR A 19 9.86 -4.10 14.58
N ASP A 20 10.18 -3.07 13.79
CA ASP A 20 10.74 -1.80 14.28
C ASP A 20 9.68 -0.99 15.06
N ILE A 21 8.40 -1.22 14.77
CA ILE A 21 7.25 -0.52 15.37
C ILE A 21 6.63 -1.37 16.50
N CYS A 22 6.72 -2.70 16.42
CA CYS A 22 6.10 -3.64 17.34
C CYS A 22 7.07 -4.78 17.71
N SER A 23 7.48 -4.81 18.98
CA SER A 23 8.44 -5.78 19.52
C SER A 23 7.83 -7.09 20.06
N ARG A 24 6.53 -7.35 19.79
CA ARG A 24 5.88 -8.58 20.28
C ARG A 24 6.21 -9.78 19.38
N GLU A 25 6.29 -10.98 19.95
CA GLU A 25 6.49 -12.25 19.21
C GLU A 25 5.53 -12.41 18.03
N VAL A 26 4.28 -11.95 18.19
CA VAL A 26 3.27 -11.98 17.13
C VAL A 26 3.68 -11.12 15.93
N CYS A 27 4.29 -9.96 16.17
CA CYS A 27 4.76 -9.06 15.12
C CYS A 27 5.98 -9.64 14.37
N GLN A 28 6.85 -10.39 15.07
CA GLN A 28 7.95 -11.13 14.43
C GLN A 28 7.44 -12.28 13.55
N LEU A 29 6.35 -12.92 13.94
CA LEU A 29 5.78 -14.05 13.19
C LEU A 29 5.07 -13.61 11.90
N ILE A 30 4.41 -12.46 11.92
CA ILE A 30 3.67 -11.92 10.76
C ILE A 30 4.53 -11.00 9.87
N SER A 31 5.63 -10.46 10.40
CA SER A 31 6.55 -9.56 9.69
C SER A 31 6.97 -10.08 8.30
N PRO A 32 7.32 -11.37 8.10
CA PRO A 32 7.71 -11.86 6.77
C PRO A 32 6.64 -11.70 5.68
N VAL A 33 5.36 -11.67 6.08
CA VAL A 33 4.22 -11.53 5.16
C VAL A 33 3.76 -10.08 5.10
N MET A 34 3.75 -9.40 6.24
CA MET A 34 3.21 -8.06 6.37
C MET A 34 4.20 -6.98 5.90
N ASP A 35 5.50 -7.19 6.09
CA ASP A 35 6.51 -6.20 5.69
C ASP A 35 6.56 -5.99 4.17
N PRO A 36 6.49 -7.02 3.30
CA PRO A 36 6.40 -6.78 1.86
C PRO A 36 5.13 -6.03 1.43
N ILE A 37 4.04 -6.12 2.22
CA ILE A 37 2.77 -5.43 1.95
C ILE A 37 2.83 -3.98 2.44
N VAL A 38 3.35 -3.76 3.65
CA VAL A 38 3.42 -2.45 4.27
C VAL A 38 4.57 -1.63 3.67
N PHE A 39 5.68 -2.28 3.33
CA PHE A 39 6.96 -1.74 2.86
C PHE A 39 7.40 -2.30 1.49
N PRO A 40 6.54 -2.28 0.46
CA PRO A 40 6.86 -2.87 -0.84
C PRO A 40 8.07 -2.22 -1.51
N GLU A 41 8.34 -0.94 -1.25
CA GLU A 41 9.50 -0.24 -1.81
C GLU A 41 10.85 -0.86 -1.42
N PHE A 42 10.96 -1.41 -0.21
CA PHE A 42 12.19 -2.05 0.27
C PHE A 42 12.27 -3.52 -0.14
N TYR A 43 11.14 -4.24 -0.10
CA TYR A 43 11.11 -5.68 -0.34
C TYR A 43 10.89 -6.08 -1.80
N LEU A 44 10.09 -5.32 -2.57
CA LEU A 44 9.83 -5.61 -3.99
C LEU A 44 10.76 -4.83 -4.92
N PHE A 45 11.17 -3.63 -4.54
CA PHE A 45 11.95 -2.74 -5.40
C PHE A 45 13.37 -2.46 -4.89
N SER A 46 13.74 -2.99 -3.71
CA SER A 46 15.06 -2.82 -3.08
C SER A 46 15.55 -1.37 -3.03
N SER A 47 14.62 -0.42 -2.91
CA SER A 47 14.92 1.01 -2.91
C SER A 47 15.40 1.46 -1.55
N THR A 48 16.59 2.06 -1.48
CA THR A 48 17.12 2.67 -0.25
C THR A 48 16.94 4.20 -0.23
N ASN A 49 16.52 4.80 -1.35
CA ASN A 49 16.40 6.24 -1.52
C ASN A 49 14.94 6.70 -1.48
N HIS A 50 14.61 7.75 -0.73
CA HIS A 50 13.24 8.28 -0.68
C HIS A 50 12.67 8.70 -2.05
N LYS A 51 13.54 9.15 -2.98
CA LYS A 51 13.17 9.50 -4.36
C LYS A 51 12.69 8.28 -5.14
N GLU A 52 13.48 7.22 -5.10
CA GLU A 52 13.17 5.96 -5.77
C GLU A 52 11.94 5.31 -5.13
N SER A 53 11.85 5.28 -3.80
CA SER A 53 10.70 4.74 -3.07
C SER A 53 9.40 5.44 -3.44
N ALA A 54 9.40 6.78 -3.59
CA ALA A 54 8.22 7.52 -4.04
C ALA A 54 7.81 7.15 -5.48
N ILE A 55 8.78 7.03 -6.39
CA ILE A 55 8.52 6.65 -7.79
C ILE A 55 7.97 5.22 -7.87
N PHE A 56 8.60 4.27 -7.18
CA PHE A 56 8.15 2.87 -7.14
C PHE A 56 6.76 2.72 -6.54
N LEU A 57 6.43 3.47 -5.49
CA LEU A 57 5.08 3.47 -4.92
C LEU A 57 4.05 4.03 -5.90
N LEU A 58 4.36 5.07 -6.66
CA LEU A 58 3.46 5.58 -7.71
C LEU A 58 3.27 4.57 -8.84
N ILE A 59 4.32 3.87 -9.24
CA ILE A 59 4.23 2.77 -10.22
C ILE A 59 3.36 1.64 -9.67
N LEU A 60 3.52 1.28 -8.40
CA LEU A 60 2.72 0.26 -7.73
C LEU A 60 1.24 0.66 -7.70
N VAL A 61 0.91 1.91 -7.34
CA VAL A 61 -0.46 2.44 -7.40
C VAL A 61 -1.03 2.31 -8.81
N GLY A 62 -0.25 2.71 -9.83
CA GLY A 62 -0.63 2.54 -11.24
C GLY A 62 -0.92 1.09 -11.61
N SER A 63 -0.08 0.16 -11.14
CA SER A 63 -0.28 -1.28 -11.37
C SER A 63 -1.54 -1.82 -10.70
N ILE A 64 -1.85 -1.37 -9.47
CA ILE A 64 -3.06 -1.77 -8.73
C ILE A 64 -4.31 -1.30 -9.48
N ILE A 65 -4.29 -0.06 -10.00
CA ILE A 65 -5.39 0.45 -10.83
C ILE A 65 -5.54 -0.39 -12.11
N GLY A 66 -4.43 -0.66 -12.81
CA GLY A 66 -4.45 -1.45 -14.03
C GLY A 66 -5.00 -2.87 -13.83
N VAL A 67 -4.48 -3.60 -12.83
CA VAL A 67 -4.98 -4.93 -12.45
C VAL A 67 -6.43 -4.85 -11.99
N GLY A 68 -6.78 -3.80 -11.24
CA GLY A 68 -8.14 -3.53 -10.77
C GLY A 68 -9.16 -3.48 -11.89
N LEU A 69 -8.86 -2.73 -12.95
CA LEU A 69 -9.71 -2.58 -14.14
C LEU A 69 -9.83 -3.90 -14.92
N VAL A 70 -8.73 -4.64 -15.07
CA VAL A 70 -8.73 -5.94 -15.77
C VAL A 70 -9.58 -6.95 -15.01
N LEU A 71 -9.44 -7.03 -13.69
CA LEU A 71 -10.25 -7.91 -12.84
C LEU A 71 -11.73 -7.55 -12.89
N GLU A 72 -12.09 -6.26 -12.89
CA GLU A 72 -13.48 -5.84 -13.04
C GLU A 72 -14.08 -6.38 -14.34
N GLU A 73 -13.33 -6.30 -15.45
CA GLU A 73 -13.80 -6.78 -16.76
C GLU A 73 -13.90 -8.31 -16.82
N ILE A 74 -12.94 -9.03 -16.22
CA ILE A 74 -12.97 -10.51 -16.12
C ILE A 74 -14.15 -10.96 -15.26
N VAL A 75 -14.32 -10.36 -14.08
CA VAL A 75 -15.45 -10.65 -13.18
C VAL A 75 -16.76 -10.33 -13.87
N LYS A 76 -16.86 -9.21 -14.58
CA LYS A 76 -18.06 -8.89 -15.36
C LYS A 76 -18.37 -9.98 -16.37
N ARG A 77 -17.38 -10.56 -17.06
CA ARG A 77 -17.62 -11.68 -18.01
C ARG A 77 -18.02 -12.98 -17.34
N ILE A 78 -17.36 -13.37 -16.24
CA ILE A 78 -17.58 -14.66 -15.56
C ILE A 78 -18.84 -14.62 -14.69
N LEU A 79 -19.03 -13.56 -13.92
CA LEU A 79 -20.13 -13.40 -12.97
C LEU A 79 -21.46 -13.01 -13.63
N LEU A 80 -21.51 -12.75 -14.94
CA LEU A 80 -22.77 -12.59 -15.69
C LEU A 80 -23.68 -13.82 -15.57
N ASN A 81 -23.11 -15.01 -15.33
CA ASN A 81 -23.85 -16.26 -15.14
C ASN A 81 -24.21 -16.57 -13.67
N TYR A 82 -23.69 -15.79 -12.70
CA TYR A 82 -23.87 -16.06 -11.27
C TYR A 82 -24.71 -14.95 -10.66
N ASN A 83 -25.88 -15.34 -10.14
CA ASN A 83 -26.90 -14.53 -9.45
C ASN A 83 -26.56 -13.04 -9.18
N SER A 84 -27.40 -12.13 -9.69
CA SER A 84 -27.18 -10.67 -9.69
C SER A 84 -26.84 -10.07 -8.32
N ASN A 85 -27.33 -10.68 -7.24
CA ASN A 85 -27.09 -10.21 -5.87
C ASN A 85 -25.63 -10.36 -5.43
N ASN A 86 -24.97 -11.47 -5.78
CA ASN A 86 -23.57 -11.70 -5.43
C ASN A 86 -22.63 -10.77 -6.21
N ARG A 87 -23.02 -10.36 -7.41
CA ARG A 87 -22.26 -9.42 -8.24
C ARG A 87 -22.16 -8.04 -7.59
N VAL A 88 -23.26 -7.53 -7.03
CA VAL A 88 -23.29 -6.20 -6.40
C VAL A 88 -22.42 -6.19 -5.14
N ILE A 89 -22.50 -7.25 -4.33
CA ILE A 89 -21.70 -7.38 -3.10
C ILE A 89 -20.22 -7.46 -3.44
N PHE A 90 -19.84 -8.31 -4.41
CA PHE A 90 -18.44 -8.45 -4.83
C PHE A 90 -17.89 -7.12 -5.36
N LYS A 91 -18.63 -6.45 -6.26
CA LYS A 91 -18.19 -5.17 -6.82
C LYS A 91 -17.96 -4.13 -5.72
N LYS A 92 -18.89 -4.02 -4.77
CA LYS A 92 -18.78 -3.06 -3.67
C LYS A 92 -17.60 -3.35 -2.74
N MET A 93 -17.37 -4.62 -2.39
CA MET A 93 -16.19 -5.01 -1.61
C MET A 93 -14.89 -4.76 -2.39
N PHE A 94 -14.84 -5.14 -3.65
CA PHE A 94 -13.67 -4.98 -4.49
C PHE A 94 -13.29 -3.50 -4.66
N GLU A 95 -14.27 -2.65 -4.97
CA GLU A 95 -14.08 -1.21 -5.08
C GLU A 95 -13.54 -0.62 -3.78
N TYR A 96 -14.08 -1.04 -2.62
CA TYR A 96 -13.60 -0.60 -1.32
C TYR A 96 -12.15 -1.00 -1.07
N VAL A 97 -11.79 -2.27 -1.35
CA VAL A 97 -10.44 -2.79 -1.15
C VAL A 97 -9.42 -2.09 -2.05
N VAL A 98 -9.71 -1.99 -3.36
CA VAL A 98 -8.84 -1.32 -4.32
C VAL A 98 -8.64 0.15 -3.95
N THR A 99 -9.73 0.82 -3.58
CA THR A 99 -9.68 2.23 -3.14
C THR A 99 -8.82 2.38 -1.88
N ALA A 100 -8.99 1.52 -0.89
CA ALA A 100 -8.18 1.53 0.32
C ALA A 100 -6.68 1.32 0.02
N CYS A 101 -6.34 0.38 -0.86
CA CYS A 101 -4.95 0.15 -1.29
C CYS A 101 -4.36 1.38 -2.00
N ILE A 102 -5.12 1.99 -2.93
CA ILE A 102 -4.69 3.20 -3.64
C ILE A 102 -4.40 4.33 -2.65
N PHE A 103 -5.34 4.60 -1.73
CA PHE A 103 -5.16 5.65 -0.72
C PHE A 103 -3.96 5.39 0.19
N PHE A 104 -3.77 4.14 0.63
CA PHE A 104 -2.66 3.76 1.49
C PHE A 104 -1.30 4.04 0.83
N TYR A 105 -1.06 3.50 -0.37
CA TYR A 105 0.21 3.68 -1.06
C TYR A 105 0.41 5.11 -1.59
N PHE A 106 -0.66 5.79 -2.00
CA PHE A 106 -0.58 7.19 -2.41
C PHE A 106 -0.19 8.09 -1.24
N PHE A 107 -0.82 7.92 -0.07
CA PHE A 107 -0.46 8.69 1.13
C PHE A 107 1.00 8.46 1.51
N LYS A 108 1.47 7.21 1.42
CA LYS A 108 2.87 6.85 1.66
C LYS A 108 3.82 7.52 0.67
N ALA A 109 3.49 7.55 -0.63
CA ALA A 109 4.27 8.28 -1.63
C ALA A 109 4.35 9.79 -1.32
N VAL A 110 3.25 10.39 -0.85
CA VAL A 110 3.23 11.80 -0.40
C VAL A 110 4.16 12.03 0.80
N ILE A 111 4.19 11.10 1.77
CA ILE A 111 5.12 11.16 2.91
C ILE A 111 6.56 11.18 2.43
N TYR A 112 6.95 10.25 1.54
CA TYR A 112 8.29 10.21 0.97
C TYR A 112 8.63 11.50 0.20
N PHE A 113 7.66 12.07 -0.52
CA PHE A 113 7.84 13.34 -1.24
C PHE A 113 8.08 14.53 -0.30
N VAL A 114 7.32 14.61 0.80
CA VAL A 114 7.51 15.65 1.83
C VAL A 114 8.86 15.50 2.53
N MET A 115 9.31 14.28 2.80
CA MET A 115 10.63 14.03 3.39
C MET A 115 11.77 14.37 2.44
N MET A 116 11.64 14.04 1.15
CA MET A 116 12.59 14.49 0.12
C MET A 116 12.73 16.02 0.10
N LYS A 117 11.63 16.77 0.29
CA LYS A 117 11.68 18.25 0.31
C LYS A 117 12.27 18.84 1.60
N ARG A 118 12.41 18.04 2.67
CA ARG A 118 12.91 18.47 3.98
C ARG A 118 14.37 18.08 4.25
N GLY A 119 14.93 17.12 3.51
CA GLY A 119 16.36 16.79 3.52
C GLY A 119 17.12 17.63 2.52
#